data_AF-A0ABD2BLQ2-F1
#
_entry.id   AF-A0ABD2BLQ2-F1
#
_cell.length_a   1.000
_cell.length_b   1.000
_cell.length_c   1.000
_cell.angle_alpha   90.00
_cell.angle_beta   90.00
_cell.angle_gamma   90.00
#
_symmetry.space_group_name_H-M   'P 1'
#
loop_
_entity.id
_entity.type
_entity.pdbx_description
1 polymer ?
#
loop_
_entity_poly.entity_id
_entity_poly.type
_entity_poly.pdbx_seq_one_letter_code
_entity_poly.pdbx_strand_id
1 'polypeptide(L)'
;MRWNFEKIKTIQAQDAPLVSKVCLGCICEAASGCNTTLGCNGDVCGPFRITWAYWADAGKPTLNNEANTNEGAYANCVNDAFCAGRTVEGYMNKFARDCNGDGVINCDDFIRIHRNGRNACTAPLNNKYENIYKLCMQTFG
;
A
#
# COMPACT_ATOMS: atom_id res chain seq x y z
N MET A 1 -40.33 -28.26 22.56
CA MET A 1 -39.72 -27.81 21.29
C MET A 1 -38.30 -27.34 21.59
N ARG A 2 -37.29 -28.13 21.19
CA ARG A 2 -35.86 -27.82 21.33
C ARG A 2 -35.46 -26.94 20.14
N TRP A 3 -35.01 -25.72 20.39
CA TRP A 3 -34.33 -24.91 19.37
C TRP A 3 -32.87 -25.35 19.31
N ASN A 4 -32.42 -25.77 18.13
CA ASN A 4 -31.08 -26.32 17.91
C ASN A 4 -30.09 -25.17 17.62
N PHE A 5 -29.11 -24.96 18.51
CA PHE A 5 -28.14 -23.85 18.51
C PHE A 5 -26.93 -24.06 17.57
N GLU A 6 -27.12 -24.63 16.37
CA GLU A 6 -25.99 -24.98 15.47
C GLU A 6 -25.90 -24.17 14.17
N LYS A 7 -26.58 -23.03 14.05
CA LYS A 7 -26.47 -22.18 12.83
C LYS A 7 -26.36 -20.69 13.09
N ILE A 8 -25.41 -20.29 13.93
CA ILE A 8 -24.81 -18.95 13.80
C ILE A 8 -23.37 -19.17 13.39
N LYS A 9 -23.16 -19.38 12.09
CA LYS A 9 -21.84 -19.24 11.48
C LYS A 9 -21.44 -17.77 11.68
N THR A 10 -20.54 -17.54 12.63
CA THR A 10 -19.53 -16.48 12.68
C THR A 10 -19.78 -15.31 11.74
N ILE A 11 -20.17 -14.16 12.29
CA ILE A 11 -19.87 -12.86 11.68
C ILE A 11 -18.34 -12.87 11.51
N GLN A 12 -17.85 -12.99 10.27
CA GLN A 12 -16.42 -12.88 10.03
C GLN A 12 -16.02 -11.46 10.44
N ALA A 13 -15.10 -11.35 11.41
CA ALA A 13 -14.36 -10.13 11.59
C ALA A 13 -13.71 -9.83 10.24
N GLN A 14 -14.02 -8.68 9.64
CA GLN A 14 -13.16 -8.19 8.56
C GLN A 14 -11.80 -7.96 9.20
N ASP A 15 -10.82 -8.82 8.87
CA ASP A 15 -9.44 -8.64 9.30
C ASP A 15 -9.03 -7.21 8.92
N ALA A 16 -8.60 -6.43 9.92
CA ALA A 16 -8.16 -5.07 9.68
C ALA A 16 -7.01 -5.08 8.66
N PRO A 17 -6.95 -4.12 7.71
CA PRO A 17 -5.86 -4.07 6.75
C PRO A 17 -4.50 -4.07 7.45
N LEU A 18 -3.55 -4.85 6.93
CA LEU A 18 -2.17 -4.92 7.44
C LEU A 18 -1.52 -3.53 7.48
N VAL A 19 -1.81 -2.71 6.48
CA VAL A 19 -1.33 -1.33 6.40
C VAL A 19 -2.43 -0.40 6.92
N SER A 20 -2.16 0.32 8.00
CA SER A 20 -3.15 1.27 8.54
C SER A 20 -3.39 2.44 7.57
N LYS A 21 -4.55 3.10 7.69
CA LYS A 21 -4.86 4.30 6.88
C LYS A 21 -3.84 5.43 7.08
N VAL A 22 -3.36 5.60 8.32
CA VAL A 22 -2.31 6.57 8.64
C VAL A 22 -1.01 6.21 7.93
N CYS A 23 -0.62 4.94 7.99
CA CYS A 23 0.57 4.45 7.31
C CYS A 23 0.50 4.69 5.79
N LEU A 24 -0.64 4.35 5.16
CA LEU A 24 -0.87 4.63 3.74
C LEU A 24 -0.75 6.14 3.43
N GLY A 25 -1.36 6.99 4.26
CA GLY A 25 -1.25 8.44 4.12
C GLY A 25 0.21 8.91 4.17
N CYS A 26 0.97 8.45 5.17
CA CYS A 26 2.37 8.87 5.32
C CYS A 26 3.30 8.31 4.23
N ILE A 27 3.01 7.13 3.67
CA ILE A 27 3.70 6.63 2.47
C ILE A 27 3.38 7.52 1.27
N CYS A 28 2.13 7.92 1.09
CA CYS A 28 1.68 8.83 0.03
C CYS A 28 2.37 10.21 0.12
N GLU A 29 2.42 10.78 1.32
CA GLU A 29 3.09 12.05 1.61
C GLU A 29 4.59 11.98 1.30
N ALA A 30 5.27 10.92 1.73
CA ALA A 30 6.69 10.74 1.41
C ALA A 30 6.93 10.53 -0.10
N ALA A 31 6.05 9.78 -0.77
CA ALA A 31 6.13 9.49 -2.21
C ALA A 31 6.04 10.73 -3.08
N SER A 32 5.08 11.62 -2.81
CA SER A 32 4.84 12.77 -3.68
C SER A 32 4.15 13.97 -3.05
N GLY A 33 4.14 14.07 -1.71
CA GLY A 33 3.25 15.01 -0.99
C GLY A 33 1.77 14.66 -1.22
N CYS A 34 1.50 13.37 -1.40
CA CYS A 34 0.20 12.81 -1.78
C CYS A 34 -0.50 13.53 -2.96
N ASN A 35 0.28 14.09 -3.89
CA ASN A 35 -0.25 14.81 -5.05
C ASN A 35 -0.99 13.89 -6.04
N THR A 36 -2.32 13.91 -5.97
CA THR A 36 -3.24 13.13 -6.82
C THR A 36 -3.36 13.64 -8.27
N THR A 37 -2.69 14.74 -8.61
CA THR A 37 -2.74 15.34 -9.96
C THR A 37 -1.51 15.03 -10.81
N LEU A 38 -0.53 14.28 -10.29
CA LEU A 38 0.74 14.00 -10.98
C LEU A 38 0.60 13.23 -12.29
N GLY A 39 -0.39 12.36 -12.41
CA GLY A 39 -0.47 11.44 -13.54
C GLY A 39 0.76 10.51 -13.60
N CYS A 40 1.18 10.16 -14.82
CA CYS A 40 2.35 9.32 -15.07
C CYS A 40 3.55 10.14 -15.55
N ASN A 41 4.73 9.84 -15.01
CA ASN A 41 6.01 10.31 -15.53
C ASN A 41 6.86 9.08 -15.88
N GLY A 42 6.95 8.78 -17.17
CA GLY A 42 7.44 7.49 -17.67
C GLY A 42 6.60 6.35 -17.11
N ASP A 43 7.27 5.32 -16.58
CA ASP A 43 6.61 4.13 -16.03
C ASP A 43 6.11 4.30 -14.59
N VAL A 44 6.27 5.49 -13.99
CA VAL A 44 5.95 5.77 -12.59
C VAL A 44 4.76 6.71 -12.48
N CYS A 45 3.68 6.26 -11.86
CA CYS A 45 2.39 6.95 -11.86
C CYS A 45 1.84 7.23 -10.46
N GLY A 46 1.02 8.28 -10.39
CA GLY A 46 0.12 8.55 -9.27
C GLY A 46 0.78 9.05 -7.98
N PRO A 47 -0.04 9.27 -6.95
CA PRO A 47 0.39 9.87 -5.69
C PRO A 47 1.30 8.95 -4.85
N PHE A 48 1.29 7.64 -5.14
CA PHE A 48 2.19 6.67 -4.53
C PHE A 48 3.41 6.36 -5.39
N ARG A 49 3.61 7.04 -6.53
CA ARG A 49 4.77 6.80 -7.44
C ARG A 49 4.96 5.30 -7.74
N ILE A 50 3.89 4.62 -8.11
CA ILE A 50 3.85 3.16 -8.35
C ILE A 50 4.31 2.87 -9.78
N THR A 51 4.96 1.73 -9.99
CA THR A 51 5.30 1.19 -11.33
C THR A 51 4.34 0.09 -11.75
N TRP A 52 4.29 -0.23 -13.04
CA TRP A 52 3.47 -1.35 -13.53
C TRP A 52 3.83 -2.67 -12.84
N ALA A 53 5.13 -2.95 -12.66
CA ALA A 53 5.59 -4.17 -12.01
C ALA A 53 5.14 -4.24 -10.54
N TYR A 54 5.19 -3.12 -9.81
CA TYR A 54 4.68 -3.04 -8.44
C TYR A 54 3.18 -3.34 -8.39
N TRP A 55 2.40 -2.72 -9.28
CA TRP A 55 0.96 -2.97 -9.39
C TRP A 55 0.62 -4.42 -9.76
N ALA A 56 1.40 -5.00 -10.68
CA ALA A 56 1.26 -6.40 -11.07
C ALA A 56 1.54 -7.34 -9.89
N ASP A 57 2.60 -7.08 -9.14
CA ASP A 57 2.97 -7.87 -7.98
C ASP A 57 1.94 -7.78 -6.84
N ALA A 58 1.27 -6.63 -6.72
CA ALA A 58 0.21 -6.36 -5.75
C ALA A 58 -1.14 -7.02 -6.07
N GLY A 59 -1.23 -7.80 -7.16
CA GLY A 59 -2.46 -8.48 -7.55
C GLY A 59 -3.33 -7.72 -8.56
N LYS A 60 -2.80 -6.64 -9.15
CA LYS A 60 -3.46 -5.86 -10.21
C LYS A 60 -4.86 -5.36 -9.86
N PRO A 61 -5.06 -4.66 -8.73
CA PRO A 61 -6.36 -4.07 -8.41
C PRO A 61 -6.78 -3.10 -9.52
N THR A 62 -8.08 -3.01 -9.78
CA THR A 62 -8.63 -2.14 -10.84
C THR A 62 -9.74 -1.22 -10.30
N LEU A 63 -10.20 -0.31 -11.15
CA LEU A 63 -11.36 0.54 -10.90
C LEU A 63 -12.58 0.01 -11.64
N ASN A 64 -13.78 0.30 -11.13
CA ASN A 64 -15.04 0.07 -11.84
C ASN A 64 -15.23 -1.34 -12.42
N ASN A 65 -14.61 -2.35 -11.80
CA ASN A 65 -14.57 -3.74 -12.27
C ASN A 65 -14.02 -3.91 -13.70
N GLU A 66 -13.17 -3.00 -14.17
CA GLU A 66 -12.47 -3.19 -15.44
C GLU A 66 -11.51 -4.39 -15.36
N ALA A 67 -11.26 -5.04 -16.50
CA ALA A 67 -10.34 -6.17 -16.56
C ALA A 67 -8.90 -5.71 -16.32
N ASN A 68 -8.17 -6.45 -15.49
CA ASN A 68 -6.76 -6.16 -15.20
C ASN A 68 -5.79 -6.40 -16.39
N THR A 69 -6.31 -6.90 -17.50
CA THR A 69 -5.61 -7.05 -18.78
C THR A 69 -5.77 -5.84 -19.68
N ASN A 70 -6.65 -4.89 -19.34
CA ASN A 70 -6.80 -3.66 -20.12
C ASN A 70 -5.51 -2.85 -20.06
N GLU A 71 -5.10 -2.30 -21.20
CA GLU A 71 -3.87 -1.49 -21.32
C GLU A 71 -3.85 -0.31 -20.32
N GLY A 72 -5.01 0.33 -20.12
CA GLY A 72 -5.16 1.45 -19.18
C GLY A 72 -5.34 1.06 -17.71
N ALA A 73 -5.61 -0.20 -17.36
CA ALA A 73 -6.03 -0.59 -16.01
C ALA A 73 -5.00 -0.22 -14.93
N TYR A 74 -3.71 -0.38 -15.25
CA TYR A 74 -2.62 0.05 -14.39
C TYR A 74 -2.70 1.56 -14.09
N ALA A 75 -2.62 2.39 -15.14
CA ALA A 75 -2.59 3.84 -14.99
C ALA A 75 -3.89 4.39 -14.39
N ASN A 76 -5.05 3.83 -14.77
CA ASN A 76 -6.34 4.19 -14.19
C ASN A 76 -6.34 3.97 -12.68
N CYS A 77 -5.92 2.78 -12.23
CA CYS A 77 -5.92 2.44 -10.82
C CYS A 77 -4.92 3.29 -10.02
N VAL A 78 -3.65 3.33 -10.44
CA VAL A 78 -2.62 3.94 -9.57
C VAL A 78 -2.67 5.46 -9.54
N ASN A 79 -3.41 6.10 -10.46
CA ASN A 79 -3.71 7.54 -10.37
C ASN A 79 -4.92 7.85 -9.47
N ASP A 80 -5.78 6.89 -9.15
CA ASP A 80 -6.83 7.04 -8.15
C ASP A 80 -6.28 6.73 -6.75
N ALA A 81 -6.47 7.64 -5.78
CA ALA A 81 -5.87 7.51 -4.45
C ALA A 81 -6.31 6.22 -3.72
N PHE A 82 -7.56 5.79 -3.88
CA PHE A 82 -8.07 4.59 -3.21
C PHE A 82 -7.53 3.31 -3.86
N CYS A 83 -7.53 3.23 -5.19
CA CYS A 83 -7.01 2.06 -5.90
C CYS A 83 -5.48 1.96 -5.79
N ALA A 84 -4.78 3.10 -5.79
CA ALA A 84 -3.36 3.15 -5.48
C ALA A 84 -3.08 2.67 -4.04
N GLY A 85 -3.89 3.09 -3.05
CA GLY A 85 -3.81 2.57 -1.68
C GLY A 85 -3.98 1.06 -1.61
N ARG A 86 -5.01 0.50 -2.28
CA ARG A 86 -5.20 -0.96 -2.40
C ARG A 86 -4.02 -1.65 -3.07
N THR A 87 -3.35 -0.98 -4.00
CA THR A 87 -2.13 -1.50 -4.63
C THR A 87 -0.99 -1.59 -3.62
N VAL A 88 -0.81 -0.59 -2.76
CA VAL A 88 0.19 -0.65 -1.68
C VAL A 88 -0.16 -1.75 -0.67
N GLU A 89 -1.42 -1.84 -0.24
CA GLU A 89 -1.89 -2.91 0.65
C GLU A 89 -1.63 -4.31 0.07
N GLY A 90 -1.99 -4.54 -1.19
CA GLY A 90 -1.73 -5.81 -1.89
C GLY A 90 -0.25 -6.15 -1.98
N TYR A 91 0.60 -5.15 -2.21
CA TYR A 91 2.05 -5.33 -2.23
C TYR A 91 2.59 -5.71 -0.84
N MET A 92 2.13 -5.04 0.22
CA MET A 92 2.55 -5.36 1.60
C MET A 92 2.03 -6.72 2.05
N ASN A 93 0.80 -7.09 1.71
CA ASN A 93 0.27 -8.43 1.98
C ASN A 93 1.14 -9.54 1.40
N LYS A 94 1.86 -9.28 0.29
CA LYS A 94 2.74 -10.24 -0.36
C LYS A 94 4.19 -10.18 0.13
N PHE A 95 4.70 -9.01 0.53
CA PHE A 95 6.13 -8.81 0.76
C PHE A 95 6.52 -8.25 2.13
N ALA A 96 5.55 -7.98 3.00
CA ALA A 96 5.78 -7.50 4.37
C ALA A 96 6.74 -8.44 5.12
N ARG A 97 7.72 -7.82 5.77
CA ARG A 97 8.77 -8.44 6.58
C ARG A 97 9.51 -7.36 7.33
N ASP A 98 10.23 -7.76 8.36
CA ASP A 98 11.13 -6.88 9.11
C ASP A 98 12.31 -6.48 8.20
N CYS A 99 12.38 -5.20 7.88
CA CYS A 99 13.35 -4.60 7.00
C CYS A 99 14.33 -3.70 7.77
N ASN A 100 13.95 -3.20 8.94
CA ASN A 100 14.79 -2.36 9.78
C ASN A 100 15.54 -3.13 10.88
N GLY A 101 15.20 -4.40 11.11
CA GLY A 101 15.83 -5.32 12.06
C GLY A 101 15.37 -5.14 13.51
N ASP A 102 14.24 -4.49 13.77
CA ASP A 102 13.74 -4.23 15.12
C ASP A 102 12.84 -5.35 15.68
N GLY A 103 12.54 -6.37 14.87
CA GLY A 103 11.70 -7.51 15.23
C GLY A 103 10.20 -7.26 15.12
N VAL A 104 9.76 -6.10 14.61
CA VAL A 104 8.35 -5.72 14.50
C VAL A 104 8.03 -5.29 13.07
N ILE A 105 7.17 -6.06 12.39
CA ILE A 105 6.69 -5.69 11.05
C ILE A 105 5.67 -4.55 11.16
N ASN A 106 6.05 -3.34 10.79
CA ASN A 106 5.19 -2.16 10.90
C ASN A 106 5.39 -1.15 9.74
N CYS A 107 4.89 0.07 9.90
CA CYS A 107 4.94 1.08 8.86
C CYS A 107 6.38 1.49 8.49
N ASP A 108 7.35 1.39 9.40
CA ASP A 108 8.77 1.67 9.16
C ASP A 108 9.38 0.67 8.17
N ASP A 109 8.84 -0.56 8.11
CA ASP A 109 9.20 -1.53 7.09
C ASP A 109 8.45 -1.27 5.78
N PHE A 110 7.16 -0.96 5.88
CA PHE A 110 6.32 -0.74 4.70
C PHE A 110 6.82 0.43 3.86
N ILE A 111 7.26 1.52 4.48
CA ILE A 111 7.85 2.65 3.77
C ILE A 111 9.15 2.26 3.04
N ARG A 112 9.97 1.38 3.64
CA ARG A 112 11.20 0.85 3.03
C ARG A 112 10.91 -0.09 1.87
N ILE A 113 9.95 -1.00 2.04
CA ILE A 113 9.49 -1.92 0.98
C ILE A 113 8.88 -1.12 -0.17
N HIS A 114 8.11 -0.08 0.11
CA HIS A 114 7.51 0.75 -0.92
C HIS A 114 8.57 1.50 -1.73
N ARG A 115 9.55 2.12 -1.04
CA ARG A 115 10.56 2.96 -1.69
C ARG A 115 11.65 2.15 -2.41
N ASN A 116 12.14 1.08 -1.80
CA ASN A 116 13.28 0.30 -2.30
C ASN A 116 12.85 -1.00 -2.99
N GLY A 117 11.56 -1.35 -2.90
CA GLY A 117 10.99 -2.62 -3.35
C GLY A 117 11.12 -3.75 -2.32
N ARG A 118 10.55 -4.92 -2.65
CA ARG A 118 11.04 -6.21 -2.11
C ARG A 118 12.55 -6.32 -2.40
N ASN A 119 13.28 -7.38 -2.09
CA ASN A 119 14.75 -7.47 -2.31
C ASN A 119 15.68 -6.42 -1.64
N ALA A 120 15.36 -5.12 -1.60
CA ALA A 120 16.29 -4.07 -1.13
C ALA A 120 15.76 -3.23 0.06
N CYS A 121 14.72 -3.68 0.75
CA CYS A 121 14.11 -2.93 1.85
C CYS A 121 15.04 -2.69 3.06
N THR A 122 16.12 -3.46 3.22
CA THR A 122 17.12 -3.23 4.29
C THR A 122 18.04 -2.03 4.00
N ALA A 123 18.05 -1.54 2.77
CA ALA A 123 18.78 -0.31 2.43
C ALA A 123 18.16 0.90 3.14
N PRO A 124 18.98 1.88 3.57
CA PRO A 124 18.48 3.10 4.18
C PRO A 124 17.63 3.90 3.19
N LEU A 125 16.67 4.65 3.73
CA LEU A 125 15.93 5.64 2.96
C LEU A 125 16.80 6.88 2.76
N ASN A 126 16.52 7.65 1.71
CA ASN A 126 17.09 9.00 1.61
C ASN A 126 16.53 9.88 2.74
N ASN A 127 17.39 10.66 3.39
CA ASN A 127 17.02 11.50 4.54
C ASN A 127 15.79 12.38 4.30
N LYS A 128 15.64 12.99 3.12
CA LYS A 128 14.47 13.83 2.81
C LYS A 128 13.17 13.01 2.84
N TYR A 129 13.21 11.84 2.21
CA TYR A 129 12.07 10.93 2.13
C TYR A 129 11.69 10.40 3.52
N GLU A 130 12.69 9.96 4.29
CA GLU A 130 12.51 9.45 5.65
C GLU A 130 11.99 10.51 6.61
N ASN A 131 12.49 11.75 6.53
CA ASN A 131 12.04 12.84 7.40
C ASN A 131 10.58 13.23 7.16
N ILE A 132 10.12 13.24 5.90
CA ILE A 132 8.71 13.50 5.58
C ILE A 132 7.83 12.41 6.19
N TYR A 133 8.21 11.15 5.98
CA TYR A 133 7.51 10.00 6.55
C TYR A 133 7.45 10.06 8.09
N LYS A 134 8.59 10.25 8.75
CA LYS A 134 8.68 10.31 10.22
C LYS A 134 7.86 11.45 10.80
N LEU A 135 7.90 12.63 10.18
CA LEU A 135 7.09 13.76 10.61
C LEU A 135 5.59 13.46 10.51
N CYS A 136 5.17 12.84 9.40
CA CYS A 136 3.77 12.42 9.23
C CYS A 136 3.35 11.40 10.29
N MET A 137 4.14 10.35 10.52
CA MET A 137 3.84 9.33 11.53
C MET A 137 3.85 9.91 12.95
N GLN A 138 4.75 10.83 13.27
CA GLN A 138 4.73 11.53 14.56
C GLN A 138 3.46 12.38 14.76
N THR A 139 2.90 12.90 13.67
CA THR A 139 1.73 13.79 13.74
C THR A 139 0.41 13.02 13.81
N PHE A 140 0.32 11.87 13.15
CA PHE A 140 -0.94 11.15 12.94
C PHE A 140 -0.96 9.69 13.40
N GLY A 141 0.20 9.11 13.74
CA GLY A 141 0.39 7.70 14.09
C GLY A 141 0.25 7.36 15.56
#